data_AF-A0A0A5FXT4-F1
#
_entry.id   AF-A0A0A5FXT4-F1
#
_cell.length_a   1.000
_cell.length_b   1.000
_cell.length_c   1.000
_cell.angle_alpha   90.00
_cell.angle_beta   90.00
_cell.angle_gamma   90.00
#
_symmetry.space_group_name_H-M   'P 1'
#
loop_
_entity.id
_entity.type
_entity.pdbx_description
1 polymer ?
#
loop_
_entity_poly.entity_id
_entity_poly.type
_entity_poly.pdbx_seq_one_letter_code
_entity_poly.pdbx_strand_id
1 'polypeptide(L)' 'MLLQKLDNVELLDLDGNTVSTDDFRGKNTLIFMWASW' A
#
# COMPACT_ATOMS: atom_id res chain seq x y z
N MET A 1 -8.43 21.55 -1.28
CA MET A 1 -7.23 20.74 -0.99
C MET A 1 -7.31 19.48 -1.83
N LEU A 2 -6.50 19.36 -2.88
CA LEU A 2 -6.28 18.06 -3.51
C LEU A 2 -5.41 17.27 -2.54
N LEU A 3 -5.96 16.22 -1.93
CA LEU A 3 -5.14 15.22 -1.25
C LEU A 3 -4.17 14.70 -2.30
N GLN A 4 -2.86 14.86 -2.06
CA GLN A 4 -1.84 14.30 -2.94
C GLN A 4 -2.15 12.81 -3.12
N LYS A 5 -2.27 12.39 -4.37
CA LYS A 5 -2.45 10.98 -4.71
C LYS A 5 -1.18 10.25 -4.27
N LEU A 6 -1.36 9.14 -3.55
CA LEU A 6 -0.25 8.24 -3.25
C LEU A 6 0.34 7.73 -4.57
N ASP A 7 1.66 7.89 -4.75
CA ASP A 7 2.38 7.26 -5.84
C ASP A 7 2.33 5.74 -5.71
N ASN A 8 2.48 5.02 -6.83
CA ASN A 8 2.50 3.57 -6.74
C ASN A 8 3.71 3.11 -5.92
N VAL A 9 3.47 2.29 -4.90
CA VAL A 9 4.51 1.64 -4.11
C VAL A 9 4.41 0.13 -4.31
N GLU A 10 5.57 -0.50 -4.49
CA GLU A 10 5.72 -1.95 -4.55
C GLU A 10 6.47 -2.44 -3.31
N LEU A 11 5.89 -3.42 -2.61
CA LEU A 11 6.46 -4.03 -1.41
C LEU A 11 6.38 -5.55 -1.53
N LEU A 12 7.24 -6.24 -0.80
CA LEU A 12 7.11 -7.68 -0.61
C LEU A 12 6.12 -7.96 0.52
N ASP A 13 5.20 -8.90 0.29
CA ASP A 13 4.36 -9.45 1.35
C ASP A 13 5.12 -10.47 2.21
N LEU A 14 4.43 -11.08 3.17
CA LEU A 14 5.01 -12.06 4.08
C LEU A 14 5.40 -13.38 3.41
N ASP A 15 4.83 -13.66 2.23
CA ASP A 15 5.11 -14.85 1.43
C ASP A 15 6.17 -14.57 0.35
N GLY A 16 6.67 -13.34 0.26
CA GLY A 16 7.68 -12.90 -0.71
C GLY A 16 7.11 -12.52 -2.08
N ASN A 17 5.79 -12.37 -2.23
CA ASN A 17 5.20 -11.87 -3.47
C ASN A 17 5.28 -10.35 -3.51
N THR A 18 5.48 -9.80 -4.71
CA THR A 18 5.37 -8.36 -4.93
C THR A 18 3.90 -7.95 -4.90
N VAL A 19 3.59 -6.96 -4.06
CA VAL A 19 2.28 -6.32 -3.94
C VAL A 19 2.42 -4.85 -4.31
N SER A 20 1.54 -4.37 -5.18
CA SER A 20 1.48 -2.97 -5.60
C SER A 20 0.26 -2.27 -5.00
N THR A 21 0.41 -1.01 -4.62
CA THR A 21 -0.76 -0.19 -4.23
C THR A 21 -1.79 -0.01 -5.36
N ASP A 22 -1.37 -0.22 -6.62
CA ASP A 22 -2.27 -0.15 -7.77
C ASP A 22 -3.28 -1.29 -7.81
N ASP A 23 -2.95 -2.46 -7.22
CA ASP A 23 -3.83 -3.64 -7.13
C ASP A 23 -5.10 -3.37 -6.31
N PHE A 24 -5.09 -2.31 -5.50
CA PHE A 24 -6.18 -1.92 -4.60
C PHE A 24 -6.96 -0.68 -5.08
N ARG A 25 -6.66 -0.14 -6.26
CA ARG A 25 -7.41 1.00 -6.82
C ARG A 25 -8.91 0.70 -6.93
N GLY A 26 -9.73 1.67 -6.55
CA GLY A 26 -11.19 1.54 -6.53
C GLY A 26 -11.75 0.78 -5.33
N LYS A 27 -10.90 0.29 -4.41
CA LYS A 27 -11.29 -0.32 -3.14
C LYS A 27 -10.99 0.63 -1.99
N ASN A 28 -11.86 0.64 -0.97
CA ASN A 28 -11.55 1.30 0.30
C ASN A 28 -10.38 0.55 0.96
N THR A 29 -9.22 1.21 1.03
CA THR A 29 -7.96 0.58 1.42
C THR A 29 -7.30 1.39 2.54
N LEU A 30 -6.82 0.69 3.56
CA LEU A 30 -6.10 1.27 4.70
C LEU A 30 -4.64 0.80 4.66
N ILE A 31 -3.71 1.75 4.73
CA ILE A 31 -2.29 1.44 4.96
C ILE A 31 -2.06 1.53 6.47
N PHE A 32 -1.66 0.42 7.08
CA PHE A 32 -1.36 0.32 8.51
C PHE A 32 0.15 0.08 8.70
N MET A 33 0.86 1.08 9.21
CA MET A 33 2.29 1.00 9.49
C MET A 33 2.50 0.78 10.99
N TRP A 34 3.29 -0.22 11.34
CA TRP A 34 3.68 -0.51 12.72
C TRP A 34 5.09 -1.08 12.74
N ALA A 35 5.69 -1.12 13.93
CA ALA A 35 6.93 -1.82 14.18
C ALA A 35 6.81 -2.59 15.50
N SER A 36 7.50 -3.71 15.59
CA SER A 36 7.37 -4.65 16.72
C SER A 36 8.21 -4.30 17.95
N TRP A 37 9.02 -3.25 17.87
CA TRP A 37 9.93 -2.82 18.93
C TRP A 37 9.28 -1.84 19.91
#